data_AF-A0A8X6IIY6-F1
#
_entry.id   AF-A0A8X6IIY6-F1
#
_cell.length_a   1.000
_cell.length_b   1.000
_cell.length_c   1.000
_cell.angle_alpha   90.00
_cell.angle_beta   90.00
_cell.angle_gamma   90.00
#
_symmetry.space_group_name_H-M   'P 1'
#
loop_
_entity.id
_entity.type
_entity.pdbx_description
1 polymer ?
#
loop_
_entity_poly.entity_id
_entity_poly.type
_entity_poly.pdbx_seq_one_letter_code
_entity_poly.pdbx_strand_id
1 'polypeptide(L)'
;MLFHQIKAYPTQTRTARAASCWGRDHLRICDRGLTCCTTDMEHKLSTHSRAEFDRLLRDTIGQVRTIFAAQAQRFDEYFKELLKTSKKDFHEMFLRTYGLLYDKNSFIFKDMFDDLEKYYLTGGVDLTAALDNFFDRLYRKMFQVLNSQYTFNEMYMNCISQKMEELKPFGDVPKKLTVEVKRSFVATRTFVQALAIGRDVVKFIQEVSELFFMFFFNNLHLDMQKRI
;
A
#
# COMPACT_ATOMS: atom_id res chain seq x y z
N MET A 1 -39.15 -31.77 2.85
CA MET A 1 -39.42 -32.41 1.53
C MET A 1 -38.13 -32.39 0.72
N LEU A 2 -37.96 -33.36 -0.17
CA LEU A 2 -36.79 -33.64 -1.02
C LEU A 2 -35.68 -34.51 -0.40
N PHE A 3 -36.08 -35.70 0.07
CA PHE A 3 -35.34 -36.92 -0.30
C PHE A 3 -35.80 -37.31 -1.70
N HIS A 4 -34.89 -37.37 -2.68
CA HIS A 4 -35.19 -37.99 -3.98
C HIS A 4 -34.02 -38.83 -4.49
N GLN A 5 -34.15 -40.14 -4.27
CA GLN A 5 -34.00 -41.22 -5.27
C GLN A 5 -32.70 -41.26 -6.10
N ILE A 6 -31.71 -42.00 -5.60
CA ILE A 6 -30.69 -42.63 -6.46
C ILE A 6 -31.25 -43.99 -6.90
N LYS A 7 -31.61 -44.10 -8.19
CA LYS A 7 -32.02 -45.35 -8.83
C LYS A 7 -30.83 -46.32 -8.90
N ALA A 8 -31.02 -47.54 -8.39
CA ALA A 8 -30.16 -48.67 -8.70
C ALA A 8 -30.43 -49.14 -10.15
N TYR A 9 -29.38 -49.24 -10.96
CA TYR A 9 -29.40 -49.88 -12.28
C TYR A 9 -28.36 -51.03 -12.29
N PRO A 10 -28.57 -52.10 -13.06
CA PRO A 10 -28.16 -53.45 -12.72
C PRO A 10 -26.67 -53.69 -12.92
N THR A 11 -26.20 -54.62 -12.10
CA THR A 11 -24.86 -55.20 -12.09
C THR A 11 -24.48 -55.79 -13.45
N GLN A 12 -23.74 -55.02 -14.25
CA GLN A 12 -22.92 -55.57 -15.31
C GLN A 12 -21.62 -56.08 -14.69
N THR A 13 -21.48 -57.40 -14.63
CA THR A 13 -20.29 -58.14 -14.22
C THR A 13 -19.08 -57.73 -15.07
N ARG A 14 -18.39 -56.67 -14.65
CA ARG A 14 -16.98 -56.47 -14.93
C ARG A 14 -16.25 -57.06 -13.73
N THR A 15 -15.44 -58.08 -13.96
CA THR A 15 -14.50 -58.64 -12.97
C THR A 15 -13.66 -57.49 -12.41
N ALA A 16 -14.07 -56.94 -11.27
CA ALA A 16 -13.24 -56.06 -10.48
C ALA A 16 -12.08 -56.95 -10.01
N ARG A 17 -10.89 -56.75 -10.55
CA ARG A 17 -9.67 -57.28 -9.95
C ARG A 17 -9.73 -56.87 -8.47
N ALA A 18 -9.75 -57.84 -7.56
CA ALA A 18 -9.71 -57.57 -6.14
C ALA A 18 -8.55 -56.60 -5.90
N ALA A 19 -8.83 -55.41 -5.34
CA ALA A 19 -7.77 -54.52 -4.91
C ALA A 19 -7.04 -55.26 -3.79
N SER A 20 -5.92 -55.89 -4.12
CA SER A 20 -5.07 -56.56 -3.15
C SER A 20 -4.46 -55.46 -2.28
N CYS A 21 -4.89 -55.37 -1.03
CA CYS A 21 -4.26 -54.48 -0.07
C CYS A 21 -2.89 -55.04 0.29
N TRP A 22 -1.85 -54.21 0.16
CA TRP A 22 -0.47 -54.58 0.48
C TRP A 22 -0.07 -53.99 1.82
N GLY A 23 0.98 -54.56 2.43
CA GLY A 23 1.70 -53.90 3.52
C GLY A 23 2.31 -52.58 3.03
N ARG A 24 2.46 -51.61 3.93
CA ARG A 24 2.87 -50.22 3.63
C ARG A 24 4.35 -50.06 3.23
N ASP A 25 5.17 -51.11 3.31
CA ASP A 25 6.65 -50.99 3.33
C ASP A 25 7.26 -50.25 2.12
N HIS A 26 6.52 -50.10 1.02
CA HIS A 26 6.89 -49.36 -0.20
C HIS A 26 6.42 -47.88 -0.27
N LEU A 27 5.73 -47.37 0.76
CA LEU A 27 5.15 -46.01 0.80
C LEU A 27 5.86 -45.09 1.80
N ARG A 28 5.99 -43.80 1.45
CA ARG A 28 6.78 -42.79 2.20
C ARG A 28 5.96 -41.76 2.96
N ILE A 29 4.79 -41.40 2.46
CA ILE A 29 3.99 -40.25 2.93
C ILE A 29 2.77 -40.74 3.72
N CYS A 30 2.01 -41.69 3.20
CA CYS A 30 0.81 -42.21 3.87
C CYS A 30 1.19 -42.99 5.15
N ASP A 31 0.46 -42.83 6.26
CA ASP A 31 0.74 -43.55 7.52
C ASP A 31 -0.10 -44.84 7.69
N ARG A 32 0.40 -45.78 8.51
CA ARG A 32 -0.17 -47.06 9.04
C ARG A 32 -1.20 -47.85 8.20
N GLY A 33 -0.95 -49.15 8.03
CA GLY A 33 -1.98 -50.17 7.71
C GLY A 33 -1.86 -50.83 6.34
N LEU A 34 -2.88 -51.62 6.00
CA LEU A 34 -3.10 -52.22 4.68
C LEU A 34 -3.52 -51.12 3.69
N THR A 35 -2.81 -50.98 2.57
CA THR A 35 -3.00 -49.89 1.61
C THR A 35 -3.34 -50.40 0.20
N CYS A 36 -4.21 -49.68 -0.49
CA CYS A 36 -4.51 -49.87 -1.91
C CYS A 36 -3.58 -49.07 -2.83
N CYS A 37 -2.66 -48.26 -2.27
CA CYS A 37 -1.75 -47.42 -3.06
C CYS A 37 -0.44 -48.14 -3.36
N THR A 38 -0.03 -48.13 -4.62
CA THR A 38 1.36 -48.43 -5.02
C THR A 38 2.24 -47.18 -4.89
N THR A 39 3.56 -47.34 -4.97
CA THR A 39 4.50 -46.20 -4.95
C THR A 39 4.21 -45.20 -6.08
N ASP A 40 3.88 -45.68 -7.29
CA ASP A 40 3.51 -44.81 -8.42
C ASP A 40 2.22 -44.02 -8.15
N MET A 41 1.24 -44.65 -7.47
CA MET A 41 0.00 -43.98 -7.08
C MET A 41 0.26 -42.93 -6.01
N GLU A 42 1.07 -43.23 -4.99
CA GLU A 42 1.45 -42.27 -3.95
C GLU A 42 2.21 -41.08 -4.56
N HIS A 43 3.14 -41.31 -5.49
CA HIS A 43 3.86 -40.25 -6.18
C HIS A 43 2.93 -39.36 -7.02
N LYS A 44 2.02 -39.96 -7.81
CA LYS A 44 1.04 -39.21 -8.61
C LYS A 44 0.09 -38.39 -7.75
N LEU A 45 -0.45 -38.97 -6.69
CA LEU A 45 -1.34 -38.27 -5.76
C LEU A 45 -0.61 -37.14 -5.04
N SER A 46 0.62 -37.39 -4.57
CA SER A 46 1.46 -36.35 -3.96
C SER A 46 1.71 -35.18 -4.92
N THR A 47 2.04 -35.47 -6.18
CA THR A 47 2.27 -34.44 -7.20
C THR A 47 1.00 -33.65 -7.51
N HIS A 48 -0.14 -34.34 -7.60
CA HIS A 48 -1.43 -33.72 -7.87
C HIS A 48 -1.90 -32.83 -6.70
N SER A 49 -1.83 -33.33 -5.46
CA SER A 49 -2.15 -32.54 -4.27
C SER A 49 -1.26 -31.31 -4.13
N ARG A 50 0.02 -31.40 -4.52
CA ARG A 50 0.92 -30.24 -4.56
C ARG A 50 0.49 -29.21 -5.60
N ALA A 51 0.25 -29.66 -6.83
CA ALA A 51 -0.17 -28.76 -7.90
C ALA A 51 -1.47 -28.01 -7.55
N GLU A 52 -2.41 -28.71 -6.89
CA GLU A 52 -3.67 -28.12 -6.44
C GLU A 52 -3.48 -27.16 -5.26
N PHE A 53 -2.64 -27.50 -4.27
CA PHE A 53 -2.30 -26.58 -3.18
C PHE A 53 -1.62 -25.32 -3.70
N ASP A 54 -0.62 -25.44 -4.58
CA ASP A 54 0.09 -24.30 -5.18
C ASP A 54 -0.89 -23.42 -5.98
N ARG A 55 -1.85 -24.03 -6.69
CA ARG A 55 -2.90 -23.30 -7.42
C ARG A 55 -3.78 -22.50 -6.46
N LEU A 56 -4.33 -23.14 -5.43
CA LEU A 56 -5.19 -22.49 -4.44
C LEU A 56 -4.46 -21.35 -3.70
N LEU A 57 -3.19 -21.58 -3.36
CA LEU A 57 -2.36 -20.59 -2.69
C LEU A 57 -2.10 -19.39 -3.60
N ARG A 58 -1.70 -19.61 -4.86
CA ARG A 58 -1.54 -18.55 -5.87
C ARG A 58 -2.81 -17.75 -6.07
N ASP A 59 -3.96 -18.41 -6.19
CA ASP A 59 -5.24 -17.75 -6.44
C ASP A 59 -5.61 -16.85 -5.24
N THR A 60 -5.48 -17.37 -4.02
CA THR A 60 -5.83 -16.64 -2.79
C THR A 60 -4.89 -15.45 -2.56
N ILE A 61 -3.58 -15.68 -2.66
CA ILE A 61 -2.55 -14.64 -2.51
C ILE A 61 -2.66 -13.59 -3.63
N GLY A 62 -2.93 -14.03 -4.86
CA GLY A 62 -3.13 -13.16 -6.01
C GLY A 62 -4.31 -12.20 -5.85
N GLN A 63 -5.43 -12.68 -5.29
CA GLN A 63 -6.58 -11.83 -4.95
C GLN A 63 -6.20 -10.77 -3.92
N VAL A 64 -5.53 -11.16 -2.84
CA VAL A 64 -5.09 -10.23 -1.79
C VAL A 64 -4.15 -9.17 -2.36
N ARG A 65 -3.14 -9.58 -3.16
CA ARG A 65 -2.21 -8.66 -3.83
C ARG A 65 -2.95 -7.64 -4.71
N THR A 66 -3.95 -8.10 -5.46
CA THR A 66 -4.76 -7.25 -6.33
C THR A 66 -5.53 -6.21 -5.53
N ILE A 67 -6.10 -6.59 -4.38
CA ILE A 67 -6.78 -5.67 -3.48
C ILE A 67 -5.81 -4.61 -2.95
N PHE A 68 -4.65 -5.00 -2.42
CA PHE A 68 -3.65 -4.05 -1.91
C PHE A 68 -3.18 -3.07 -3.00
N ALA A 69 -2.90 -3.58 -4.21
CA ALA A 69 -2.48 -2.74 -5.33
C ALA A 69 -3.58 -1.74 -5.73
N ALA A 70 -4.82 -2.20 -5.87
CA ALA A 70 -5.95 -1.35 -6.27
C ALA A 70 -6.25 -0.28 -5.21
N GLN A 71 -6.20 -0.64 -3.92
CA GLN A 71 -6.41 0.32 -2.83
C GLN A 71 -5.27 1.35 -2.78
N ALA A 72 -4.01 0.91 -2.87
CA ALA A 72 -2.87 1.82 -2.89
C ALA A 72 -2.99 2.85 -4.01
N GLN A 73 -3.31 2.40 -5.22
CA GLN A 73 -3.50 3.26 -6.39
C GLN A 73 -4.68 4.22 -6.20
N ARG A 74 -5.83 3.72 -5.77
CA ARG A 74 -7.04 4.54 -5.58
C ARG A 74 -6.82 5.65 -4.56
N PHE A 75 -6.20 5.33 -3.43
CA PHE A 75 -5.90 6.34 -2.40
C PHE A 75 -4.85 7.35 -2.87
N ASP A 76 -3.83 6.88 -3.62
CA ASP A 76 -2.82 7.77 -4.19
C ASP A 76 -3.41 8.78 -5.20
N GLU A 77 -4.23 8.29 -6.13
CA GLU A 77 -4.92 9.13 -7.11
C GLU A 77 -5.89 10.11 -6.42
N TYR A 78 -6.65 9.63 -5.45
CA TYR A 78 -7.57 10.48 -4.68
C TYR A 78 -6.85 11.63 -3.98
N PHE A 79 -5.74 11.34 -3.28
CA PHE A 79 -5.03 12.38 -2.53
C PHE A 79 -4.32 13.37 -3.46
N LYS A 80 -3.75 12.90 -4.58
CA LYS A 80 -3.15 13.78 -5.60
C LYS A 80 -4.20 14.71 -6.21
N GLU A 81 -5.37 14.20 -6.54
CA GLU A 81 -6.45 15.04 -7.08
C GLU A 81 -6.96 16.01 -6.00
N LEU A 82 -7.11 15.58 -4.76
CA LEU A 82 -7.49 16.45 -3.64
C LEU A 82 -6.52 17.64 -3.50
N LEU A 83 -5.20 17.42 -3.57
CA LEU A 83 -4.20 18.50 -3.50
C LEU A 83 -4.33 19.46 -4.69
N LYS A 84 -4.44 18.91 -5.89
CA LYS A 84 -4.57 19.68 -7.13
C LYS A 84 -5.84 20.52 -7.16
N THR A 85 -6.98 19.94 -6.79
CA THR A 85 -8.27 20.63 -6.68
C THR A 85 -8.19 21.69 -5.58
N SER A 86 -7.64 21.38 -4.41
CA SER A 86 -7.47 22.35 -3.31
C SER A 86 -6.64 23.56 -3.74
N LYS A 87 -5.54 23.34 -4.47
CA LYS A 87 -4.69 24.41 -5.03
C LYS A 87 -5.46 25.29 -6.00
N LYS A 88 -6.23 24.68 -6.91
CA LYS A 88 -7.06 25.37 -7.89
C LYS A 88 -8.15 26.21 -7.20
N ASP A 89 -8.95 25.57 -6.34
CA ASP A 89 -10.08 26.21 -5.66
C ASP A 89 -9.59 27.34 -4.73
N PHE A 90 -8.47 27.13 -4.04
CA PHE A 90 -7.83 28.17 -3.25
C PHE A 90 -7.43 29.36 -4.12
N HIS A 91 -6.78 29.11 -5.26
CA HIS A 91 -6.37 30.16 -6.17
C HIS A 91 -7.57 30.93 -6.75
N GLU A 92 -8.60 30.24 -7.22
CA GLU A 92 -9.81 30.87 -7.77
C GLU A 92 -10.55 31.70 -6.71
N MET A 93 -10.67 31.17 -5.49
CA MET A 93 -11.31 31.88 -4.38
C MET A 93 -10.53 33.15 -4.02
N PHE A 94 -9.21 33.05 -3.86
CA PHE A 94 -8.37 34.19 -3.49
C PHE A 94 -8.27 35.23 -4.60
N LEU A 95 -8.22 34.79 -5.87
CA LEU A 95 -8.25 35.70 -7.01
C LEU A 95 -9.57 36.47 -7.07
N ARG A 96 -10.69 35.81 -6.82
CA ARG A 96 -12.01 36.47 -6.77
C ARG A 96 -12.12 37.46 -5.61
N THR A 97 -11.58 37.13 -4.44
CA THR A 97 -11.72 37.96 -3.23
C THR A 97 -10.72 39.12 -3.18
N TYR A 98 -9.47 38.89 -3.57
CA TYR A 98 -8.37 39.86 -3.43
C TYR A 98 -7.85 40.41 -4.76
N GLY A 99 -8.28 39.85 -5.89
CA GLY A 99 -7.95 40.35 -7.23
C GLY A 99 -6.45 40.44 -7.50
N LEU A 100 -6.04 41.56 -8.10
CA LEU A 100 -4.67 41.82 -8.52
C LEU A 100 -3.65 41.78 -7.38
N LEU A 101 -4.08 42.10 -6.15
CA LEU A 101 -3.19 42.06 -4.98
C LEU A 101 -2.70 40.64 -4.71
N TYR A 102 -3.61 39.68 -4.77
CA TYR A 102 -3.27 38.27 -4.65
C TYR A 102 -2.51 37.79 -5.88
N ASP A 103 -2.97 38.12 -7.09
CA ASP A 103 -2.37 37.63 -8.34
C ASP A 103 -0.86 37.90 -8.41
N LYS A 104 -0.45 39.13 -8.07
CA LYS A 104 0.96 39.56 -7.98
C LYS A 104 1.80 38.79 -6.95
N ASN A 105 1.17 38.22 -5.93
CA ASN A 105 1.84 37.52 -4.81
C ASN A 105 1.46 36.04 -4.74
N SER A 106 0.76 35.53 -5.76
CA SER A 106 0.21 34.16 -5.80
C SER A 106 1.30 33.09 -5.72
N PHE A 107 2.53 33.44 -6.13
CA PHE A 107 3.71 32.58 -6.03
C PHE A 107 3.98 32.08 -4.60
N ILE A 108 3.67 32.87 -3.56
CA ILE A 108 3.86 32.45 -2.16
C ILE A 108 3.01 31.21 -1.83
N PHE A 109 1.76 31.22 -2.29
CA PHE A 109 0.83 30.10 -2.08
C PHE A 109 1.14 28.94 -3.02
N LYS A 110 1.55 29.24 -4.26
CA LYS A 110 1.99 28.21 -5.21
C LYS A 110 3.18 27.41 -4.65
N ASP A 111 4.20 28.10 -4.14
CA ASP A 111 5.38 27.46 -3.54
C ASP A 111 4.99 26.57 -2.36
N MET A 112 4.07 27.04 -1.49
CA MET A 112 3.55 26.24 -0.38
C MET A 112 2.88 24.95 -0.87
N PHE A 113 2.00 25.02 -1.88
CA PHE A 113 1.39 23.82 -2.47
C PHE A 113 2.41 22.91 -3.14
N ASP A 114 3.42 23.47 -3.82
CA ASP A 114 4.49 22.68 -4.43
C ASP A 114 5.30 21.92 -3.37
N ASP A 115 5.52 22.49 -2.19
CA ASP A 115 6.19 21.82 -1.08
C ASP A 115 5.32 20.73 -0.43
N LEU A 116 4.01 20.93 -0.34
CA LEU A 116 3.04 19.89 0.07
C LEU A 116 3.03 18.72 -0.91
N GLU A 117 3.01 19.00 -2.21
CA GLU A 117 3.07 17.99 -3.28
C GLU A 117 4.40 17.21 -3.22
N LYS A 118 5.54 17.91 -3.09
CA LYS A 118 6.86 17.28 -2.93
C LYS A 118 6.93 16.40 -1.69
N TYR A 119 6.41 16.87 -0.55
CA TYR A 119 6.36 16.05 0.66
C TYR A 119 5.61 14.75 0.42
N TYR A 120 4.44 14.84 -0.21
CA TYR A 120 3.62 13.67 -0.48
C TYR A 120 4.34 12.68 -1.42
N LEU A 121 5.00 13.18 -2.48
CA LEU A 121 5.70 12.35 -3.47
C LEU A 121 7.00 11.75 -2.94
N THR A 122 7.92 12.59 -2.45
CA THR A 122 9.29 12.17 -2.11
C THR A 122 9.53 12.06 -0.61
N GLY A 123 8.78 12.80 0.22
CA GLY A 123 9.03 12.91 1.66
C GLY A 123 10.28 13.72 2.01
N GLY A 124 10.93 14.35 1.03
CA GLY A 124 12.19 15.09 1.20
C GLY A 124 12.03 16.53 1.69
N VAL A 125 10.89 16.88 2.27
CA VAL A 125 10.55 18.23 2.75
C VAL A 125 10.20 18.14 4.22
N ASP A 126 10.70 19.05 5.07
CA ASP A 126 10.14 19.22 6.41
C ASP A 126 8.90 20.11 6.31
N LEU A 127 7.71 19.50 6.44
CA LEU A 127 6.44 20.23 6.40
C LEU A 127 6.34 21.35 7.44
N THR A 128 6.97 21.17 8.59
CA THR A 128 6.96 22.17 9.66
C THR A 128 7.70 23.41 9.17
N ALA A 129 8.95 23.23 8.74
CA ALA A 129 9.79 24.31 8.23
C ALA A 129 9.20 24.96 6.96
N ALA A 130 8.60 24.17 6.06
CA ALA A 130 7.97 24.69 4.85
C ALA A 130 6.77 25.59 5.17
N LEU A 131 5.91 25.18 6.10
CA LEU A 131 4.76 25.98 6.52
C LEU A 131 5.18 27.21 7.33
N ASP A 132 6.19 27.07 8.21
CA ASP A 132 6.73 28.20 8.96
C ASP A 132 7.34 29.25 8.00
N ASN A 133 8.08 28.83 6.98
CA ASN A 133 8.61 29.70 5.93
C ASN A 133 7.49 30.37 5.11
N PHE A 134 6.45 29.62 4.75
CA PHE A 134 5.27 30.17 4.08
C PHE A 134 4.64 31.30 4.90
N PHE A 135 4.41 31.08 6.20
CA PHE A 135 3.80 32.09 7.07
C PHE A 135 4.72 33.30 7.30
N ASP A 136 6.04 33.12 7.39
CA ASP A 136 7.01 34.21 7.44
C ASP A 136 6.95 35.08 6.18
N ARG A 137 7.03 34.46 5.00
CA ARG A 137 6.95 35.15 3.71
C ARG A 137 5.62 35.88 3.55
N LEU A 138 4.52 35.23 3.92
CA LEU A 138 3.19 35.81 3.86
C LEU A 138 3.07 37.01 4.80
N TYR A 139 3.56 36.90 6.03
CA TYR A 139 3.54 38.00 6.99
C TYR A 139 4.34 39.21 6.50
N ARG A 140 5.59 39.00 6.07
CA ARG A 140 6.43 40.05 5.47
C ARG A 140 5.68 40.76 4.34
N LYS A 141 5.01 40.01 3.47
CA LYS A 141 4.33 40.59 2.31
C LYS A 141 3.06 41.33 2.68
N MET A 142 2.27 40.80 3.61
CA MET A 142 1.09 41.50 4.14
C MET A 142 1.50 42.79 4.86
N PHE A 143 2.58 42.78 5.63
CA PHE A 143 3.09 43.97 6.29
C PHE A 143 3.45 45.09 5.29
N GLN A 144 4.15 44.73 4.20
CA GLN A 144 4.49 45.69 3.14
C GLN A 144 3.26 46.24 2.41
N VAL A 145 2.27 45.39 2.13
CA VAL A 145 1.04 45.80 1.45
C VAL A 145 0.22 46.76 2.30
N LEU A 146 0.05 46.43 3.59
CA LEU A 146 -0.71 47.26 4.54
C LEU A 146 -0.02 48.60 4.81
N ASN A 147 1.31 48.65 4.73
CA ASN A 147 2.12 49.84 4.99
C ASN A 147 2.81 50.36 3.71
N SER A 148 2.12 50.29 2.57
CA SER A 148 2.68 50.62 1.25
C SER A 148 3.17 52.06 1.07
N GLN A 149 2.81 52.96 1.99
CA GLN A 149 3.31 54.34 2.06
C GLN A 149 4.77 54.44 2.54
N TYR A 150 5.32 53.37 3.12
CA TYR A 150 6.69 53.32 3.62
C TYR A 150 7.54 52.34 2.79
N THR A 151 8.84 52.63 2.71
CA THR A 151 9.83 51.71 2.16
C THR A 151 10.60 51.05 3.31
N PHE A 152 10.66 49.71 3.28
CA PHE A 152 11.32 48.92 4.32
C PHE A 152 12.54 48.24 3.74
N ASN A 153 13.69 48.36 4.42
CA ASN A 153 14.90 47.64 4.04
C ASN A 153 14.89 46.19 4.56
N GLU A 154 15.81 45.36 4.07
CA GLU A 154 15.94 43.94 4.44
C GLU A 154 16.10 43.75 5.96
N MET A 155 16.91 44.60 6.62
CA MET A 155 17.13 44.57 8.06
C MET A 155 15.84 44.79 8.85
N TYR A 156 15.03 45.76 8.44
CA TYR A 156 13.74 46.03 9.07
C TYR A 156 12.78 44.87 8.87
N MET A 157 12.71 44.30 7.66
CA MET A 157 11.87 43.13 7.38
C MET A 157 12.29 41.90 8.20
N ASN A 158 13.60 41.71 8.41
CA ASN A 158 14.12 40.65 9.29
C ASN A 158 13.75 40.90 10.76
N CYS A 159 13.84 42.13 11.23
CA CYS A 159 13.40 42.51 12.58
C CYS A 159 11.90 42.23 12.78
N ILE A 160 11.05 42.62 11.82
CA ILE A 160 9.61 42.35 11.85
C ILE A 160 9.32 40.85 11.93
N SER A 161 10.07 40.05 11.18
CA SER A 161 9.90 38.59 11.16
C SER A 161 10.24 37.94 12.50
N GLN A 162 11.28 38.43 13.18
CA GLN A 162 11.61 38.00 14.55
C GLN A 162 10.50 38.35 15.56
N LYS A 163 9.67 39.36 15.26
CA LYS A 163 8.53 39.75 16.11
C LYS A 163 7.23 39.01 15.79
N MET A 164 7.21 38.15 14.78
CA MET A 164 5.99 37.45 14.36
C MET A 164 5.42 36.54 15.46
N GLU A 165 6.28 35.86 16.23
CA GLU A 165 5.85 34.97 17.32
C GLU A 165 5.21 35.74 18.49
N GLU A 166 5.73 36.94 18.78
CA GLU A 166 5.23 37.83 19.84
C GLU A 166 3.90 38.50 19.41
N LEU A 167 3.86 39.03 18.18
CA LEU A 167 2.72 39.81 17.68
C LEU A 167 1.55 38.95 17.21
N LYS A 168 1.78 37.68 16.87
CA LYS A 168 0.78 36.73 16.35
C LYS A 168 -0.21 37.36 15.35
N PRO A 169 0.27 37.91 14.21
CA PRO A 169 -0.57 38.60 13.23
C PRO A 169 -1.70 37.72 12.65
N PHE A 170 -1.51 36.39 12.66
CA PHE A 170 -2.49 35.40 12.23
C PHE A 170 -3.11 34.64 13.43
N GLY A 171 -2.94 35.14 14.65
CA GLY A 171 -3.32 34.43 15.87
C GLY A 171 -2.63 33.06 15.98
N ASP A 172 -3.39 32.05 16.40
CA ASP A 172 -2.91 30.67 16.50
C ASP A 172 -3.08 29.85 15.20
N VAL A 173 -3.52 30.49 14.09
CA VAL A 173 -3.77 29.80 12.81
C VAL A 173 -2.51 29.11 12.28
N PRO A 174 -1.32 29.76 12.22
CA PRO A 174 -0.12 29.10 11.70
C PRO A 174 0.20 27.82 12.44
N LYS A 175 0.24 27.88 13.78
CA LYS A 175 0.54 26.73 14.62
C LYS A 175 -0.48 25.60 14.46
N LYS A 176 -1.78 25.91 14.48
CA LYS A 176 -2.85 24.91 14.33
C LYS A 176 -2.81 24.27 12.94
N LEU A 177 -2.72 25.09 11.89
CA LEU A 177 -2.67 24.60 10.52
C LEU A 177 -1.44 23.72 10.28
N THR A 178 -0.27 24.12 10.77
CA THR A 178 0.96 23.33 10.67
C THR A 178 0.81 21.95 11.30
N VAL A 179 0.23 21.86 12.50
CA VAL A 179 0.01 20.58 13.17
C VAL A 179 -0.97 19.70 12.41
N GLU A 180 -2.11 20.25 11.99
CA GLU A 180 -3.17 19.49 11.30
C GLU A 180 -2.71 19.01 9.92
N VAL A 181 -2.08 19.89 9.13
CA VAL A 181 -1.54 19.54 7.81
C VAL A 181 -0.45 18.48 7.96
N LYS A 182 0.50 18.66 8.88
CA LYS A 182 1.56 17.67 9.11
C LYS A 182 0.99 16.30 9.46
N ARG A 183 0.05 16.23 10.40
CA ARG A 183 -0.59 14.96 10.81
C ARG A 183 -1.31 14.29 9.64
N SER A 184 -2.10 15.04 8.89
CA SER A 184 -2.87 14.54 7.75
C SER A 184 -1.97 13.98 6.64
N PHE A 185 -0.91 14.71 6.28
CA PHE A 185 0.02 14.28 5.23
C PHE A 185 0.87 13.09 5.65
N VAL A 186 1.39 13.08 6.88
CA VAL A 186 2.15 11.93 7.42
C VAL A 186 1.25 10.68 7.39
N ALA A 187 0.04 10.76 7.95
CA ALA A 187 -0.87 9.62 8.00
C ALA A 187 -1.21 9.10 6.60
N THR A 188 -1.55 9.99 5.66
CA THR A 188 -1.92 9.59 4.30
C THR A 188 -0.76 8.96 3.56
N ARG A 189 0.43 9.57 3.59
CA ARG A 189 1.63 9.02 2.94
C ARG A 189 2.00 7.66 3.53
N THR A 190 2.01 7.53 4.85
CA THR A 190 2.30 6.24 5.52
C THR A 190 1.26 5.19 5.15
N PHE A 191 -0.02 5.54 5.06
CA PHE A 191 -1.08 4.61 4.67
C PHE A 191 -0.87 4.06 3.24
N VAL A 192 -0.63 4.95 2.27
CA VAL A 192 -0.37 4.55 0.87
C VAL A 192 0.90 3.69 0.77
N GLN A 193 1.96 4.07 1.48
CA GLN A 193 3.20 3.29 1.54
C GLN A 193 2.99 1.90 2.17
N ALA A 194 2.22 1.82 3.25
CA ALA A 194 1.91 0.56 3.91
C ALA A 194 1.14 -0.40 2.98
N LEU A 195 0.20 0.11 2.18
CA LEU A 195 -0.51 -0.71 1.19
C LEU A 195 0.43 -1.21 0.09
N ALA A 196 1.36 -0.37 -0.39
CA ALA A 196 2.36 -0.76 -1.38
C ALA A 196 3.33 -1.83 -0.84
N ILE A 197 3.84 -1.64 0.39
CA ILE A 197 4.69 -2.63 1.07
C ILE A 197 3.91 -3.93 1.29
N GLY A 198 2.64 -3.84 1.71
CA GLY A 198 1.77 -5.02 1.88
C GLY A 198 1.64 -5.83 0.59
N ARG A 199 1.39 -5.17 -0.54
CA ARG A 199 1.39 -5.81 -1.87
C ARG A 199 2.70 -6.52 -2.17
N ASP A 200 3.84 -5.89 -1.86
CA ASP A 200 5.17 -6.42 -2.18
C ASP A 200 5.53 -7.62 -1.29
N VAL A 201 5.16 -7.59 -0.01
CA VAL A 201 5.29 -8.72 0.92
C VAL A 201 4.43 -9.89 0.45
N VAL A 202 3.18 -9.65 0.05
CA VAL A 202 2.28 -10.71 -0.46
C VAL A 202 2.87 -11.35 -1.73
N LYS A 203 3.47 -10.56 -2.62
CA LYS A 203 4.20 -11.08 -3.78
C LYS A 203 5.40 -11.94 -3.36
N PHE A 204 6.19 -11.48 -2.39
CA PHE A 204 7.34 -12.25 -1.89
C PHE A 204 6.91 -13.58 -1.27
N ILE A 205 5.83 -13.60 -0.48
CA ILE A 205 5.27 -14.85 0.08
C ILE A 205 4.89 -15.83 -1.04
N GLN A 206 4.31 -15.32 -2.14
CA GLN A 206 3.99 -16.14 -3.31
C GLN A 206 5.25 -16.83 -3.87
N GLU A 207 6.31 -16.05 -4.13
CA GLU A 207 7.57 -16.55 -4.70
C GLU A 207 8.28 -17.54 -3.77
N VAL A 208 8.33 -17.24 -2.47
CA VAL A 208 8.95 -18.11 -1.46
C VAL A 208 8.15 -19.39 -1.27
N SER A 209 6.81 -19.34 -1.31
CA SER A 209 5.99 -20.55 -1.21
C SER A 209 6.29 -21.52 -2.34
N GLU A 210 6.46 -21.04 -3.58
CA GLU A 210 6.85 -21.89 -4.70
C GLU A 210 8.25 -22.49 -4.52
N LEU A 211 9.20 -21.73 -3.96
CA LEU A 211 10.57 -22.17 -3.71
C LEU A 211 10.70 -23.15 -2.54
N PHE A 212 10.09 -22.87 -1.39
CA PHE A 212 10.18 -23.71 -0.18
C PHE A 212 9.61 -25.10 -0.45
N PHE A 213 8.50 -25.17 -1.20
CA PHE A 213 7.92 -26.45 -1.62
C PHE A 213 8.80 -27.19 -2.65
N MET A 214 9.53 -26.50 -3.53
CA MET A 214 10.55 -27.14 -4.39
C MET A 214 11.70 -27.73 -3.57
N PHE A 215 12.22 -26.99 -2.58
CA PHE A 215 13.37 -27.40 -1.78
C PHE A 215 13.07 -28.56 -0.82
N PHE A 216 11.94 -28.53 -0.11
CA PHE A 216 11.56 -29.64 0.77
C PHE A 216 11.37 -30.94 0.00
N PHE A 217 10.79 -30.91 -1.20
CA PHE A 217 10.57 -32.10 -2.01
C PHE A 217 11.82 -32.58 -2.76
N ASN A 218 12.65 -31.69 -3.31
CA ASN A 218 13.92 -32.10 -3.90
C ASN A 218 14.85 -32.72 -2.86
N ASN A 219 14.82 -32.26 -1.60
CA ASN A 219 15.53 -32.94 -0.52
C ASN A 219 14.89 -34.29 -0.14
N LEU A 220 13.55 -34.41 -0.16
CA LEU A 220 12.88 -35.71 -0.02
C LEU A 220 13.24 -36.70 -1.15
N HIS A 221 13.49 -36.18 -2.35
CA HIS A 221 13.97 -36.94 -3.51
C HIS A 221 15.47 -37.25 -3.44
N LEU A 222 16.32 -36.36 -2.90
CA LEU A 222 17.75 -36.62 -2.69
C LEU A 222 18.01 -37.63 -1.56
N ASP A 223 17.15 -37.67 -0.54
CA ASP A 223 17.15 -38.76 0.47
C ASP A 223 16.78 -40.13 -0.14
N MET A 224 16.24 -40.20 -1.37
CA MET A 224 16.10 -41.47 -2.11
C MET A 224 17.43 -42.01 -2.64
N GLN A 225 18.34 -41.14 -3.10
CA GLN A 225 19.57 -41.55 -3.79
C GLN A 225 20.72 -41.88 -2.83
N LYS A 226 20.62 -41.49 -1.56
CA LYS A 226 21.59 -41.84 -0.51
C LYS A 226 21.24 -43.11 0.28
N ARG A 227 20.13 -43.77 -0.04
CA ARG A 227 19.65 -44.99 0.62
C ARG A 227 19.51 -46.18 -0.34
N ILE A 228 20.33 -46.19 -1.39
CA ILE A 228 20.75 -47.34 -2.20
C ILE A 228 22.28 -47.37 -2.12
#